data_AF-A0A0D3LH66-F1
#
_entry.id   AF-A0A0D3LH66-F1
#
_cell.length_a   1.000
_cell.length_b   1.000
_cell.length_c   1.000
_cell.angle_alpha   90.00
_cell.angle_beta   90.00
_cell.angle_gamma   90.00
#
_symmetry.space_group_name_H-M   'P 1'
#
loop_
_entity.id
_entity.type
_entity.pdbx_description
1 polymer ?
#
loop_
_entity_poly.entity_id
_entity_poly.type
_entity_poly.pdbx_seq_one_letter_code
_entity_poly.pdbx_strand_id
1 'polypeptide(L)'
;MIRCIRLGHGDIDPMLINYEFVNSLTGGSGKKIFIGDSNNKTCRFCNRDSTQTTFRKKAHLIPELTGNKLFFSNFECDSCNSIFSKYEDSFANFGGIINTLSMIKGKRGIPKYKGNKGSFEAFVQDGAVQLMLTHPEGSSSLSRDEFLMSHDAVKVDRKNNKLHFNTEKTSYIPQDVLKVFVKIGYSMLSNEEVLKYDLTRKWLINEFDTEPDSPHPLLFLVRRVGGSKYFKHPLAFLAKRRYKRENYPCPEHTLILFYGVFAYQIFLPFNYDEKWLLGFEEIQMPIMNDLAKVAVDANNITVSVDTVDLSSKERKKGKDNFSVDLKEDDL
;
A
#
# COMPACT_ATOMS: atom_id res chain seq x y z
N MET A 1 -3.75 10.84 18.13
CA MET A 1 -5.17 11.24 17.91
C MET A 1 -5.71 10.57 16.65
N ILE A 2 -6.10 9.29 16.72
CA ILE A 2 -6.94 8.61 15.72
C ILE A 2 -7.76 7.59 16.52
N ARG A 3 -9.00 7.93 16.88
CA ARG A 3 -9.89 7.00 17.59
C ARG A 3 -11.35 7.21 17.19
N CYS A 4 -11.66 6.91 15.94
CA CYS A 4 -12.94 6.29 15.63
C CYS A 4 -12.88 5.67 14.23
N ILE A 5 -12.47 4.41 14.18
CA ILE A 5 -12.76 3.57 13.02
C ILE A 5 -14.14 3.00 13.29
N ARG A 6 -15.17 3.71 12.81
CA ARG A 6 -16.55 3.23 12.93
C ARG A 6 -16.80 2.18 11.87
N LEU A 7 -16.88 0.95 12.32
CA LEU A 7 -17.42 -0.15 11.55
C LEU A 7 -18.93 -0.08 11.71
N GLY A 8 -19.65 -0.19 10.60
CA GLY A 8 -21.08 0.06 10.57
C GLY A 8 -21.81 -1.04 11.33
N HIS A 9 -22.79 -0.66 12.14
CA HIS A 9 -23.83 -1.59 12.54
C HIS A 9 -24.87 -1.63 11.40
N GLY A 10 -24.82 -2.67 10.56
CA GLY A 10 -25.76 -2.90 9.44
C GLY A 10 -25.10 -3.49 8.19
N ASP A 11 -25.91 -3.79 7.17
CA ASP A 11 -25.48 -4.41 5.90
C ASP A 11 -24.72 -3.45 4.94
N ILE A 12 -24.65 -2.16 5.26
CA ILE A 12 -24.09 -1.13 4.37
C ILE A 12 -22.70 -0.69 4.86
N ASP A 13 -21.73 -0.72 3.95
CA ASP A 13 -20.34 -0.32 4.20
C ASP A 13 -20.24 1.13 4.71
N PRO A 14 -19.60 1.39 5.87
CA PRO A 14 -19.44 2.73 6.45
C PRO A 14 -18.82 3.74 5.50
N MET A 15 -17.86 3.29 4.68
CA MET A 15 -17.25 4.16 3.69
C MET A 15 -18.30 4.59 2.66
N LEU A 16 -19.16 3.70 2.17
CA LEU A 16 -20.20 4.01 1.17
C LEU A 16 -21.34 4.90 1.69
N ILE A 17 -21.59 4.89 3.01
CA ILE A 17 -22.52 5.84 3.65
C ILE A 17 -21.97 7.27 3.58
N ASN A 18 -20.66 7.43 3.74
CA ASN A 18 -20.02 8.74 3.94
C ASN A 18 -19.38 9.30 2.66
N TYR A 19 -19.02 8.43 1.71
CA TYR A 19 -18.32 8.74 0.48
C TYR A 19 -19.06 8.23 -0.74
N GLU A 20 -18.73 8.81 -1.88
CA GLU A 20 -19.08 8.32 -3.20
C GLU A 20 -17.84 8.13 -4.05
N PHE A 21 -17.83 7.10 -4.90
CA PHE A 21 -16.74 6.93 -5.86
C PHE A 21 -16.84 7.98 -6.95
N VAL A 22 -15.79 8.79 -7.08
CA VAL A 22 -15.67 9.85 -8.10
C VAL A 22 -14.73 9.47 -9.24
N ASN A 23 -13.85 8.49 -9.02
CA ASN A 23 -12.99 7.93 -10.06
C ASN A 23 -12.65 6.47 -9.75
N SER A 24 -12.46 5.66 -10.79
CA SER A 24 -12.03 4.28 -10.65
C SER A 24 -11.08 3.87 -11.78
N LEU A 25 -10.08 3.08 -11.42
CA LEU A 25 -9.15 2.44 -12.33
C LEU A 25 -9.35 0.93 -12.18
N THR A 26 -10.15 0.35 -13.07
CA THR A 26 -10.45 -1.08 -13.09
C THR A 26 -10.00 -1.68 -14.42
N GLY A 27 -9.44 -2.89 -14.37
CA GLY A 27 -8.92 -3.59 -15.55
C GLY A 27 -9.95 -4.57 -16.09
N GLY A 28 -10.39 -4.41 -17.34
CA GLY A 28 -11.30 -5.36 -18.00
C GLY A 28 -10.86 -5.83 -19.39
N SER A 29 -10.14 -5.00 -20.16
CA SER A 29 -9.92 -5.23 -21.60
C SER A 29 -8.47 -5.50 -22.02
N GLY A 30 -7.52 -5.55 -21.07
CA GLY A 30 -6.08 -5.72 -21.36
C GLY A 30 -5.42 -4.53 -22.08
N LYS A 31 -6.18 -3.49 -22.44
CA LYS A 31 -5.67 -2.28 -23.10
C LYS A 31 -4.99 -1.35 -22.10
N LYS A 32 -3.91 -0.72 -22.54
CA LYS A 32 -3.21 0.34 -21.79
C LYS A 32 -4.10 1.59 -21.76
N ILE A 33 -4.30 2.15 -20.59
CA ILE A 33 -5.06 3.37 -20.33
C ILE A 33 -4.06 4.46 -19.91
N PHE A 34 -4.13 5.61 -20.57
CA PHE A 34 -3.32 6.78 -20.24
C PHE A 34 -4.23 7.86 -19.69
N ILE A 35 -3.95 8.32 -18.47
CA ILE A 35 -4.72 9.36 -17.79
C ILE A 35 -4.07 10.72 -18.06
N GLY A 36 -4.87 11.66 -18.57
CA GLY A 36 -4.44 13.01 -18.97
C GLY A 36 -4.23 13.17 -20.48
N ASP A 37 -4.23 14.43 -20.93
CA ASP A 37 -4.10 14.80 -22.35
C ASP A 37 -2.73 14.38 -22.90
N SER A 38 -2.72 13.64 -24.02
CA SER A 38 -1.49 13.22 -24.69
C SER A 38 -0.87 14.30 -25.57
N ASN A 39 -1.68 15.26 -26.04
CA ASN A 39 -1.29 16.27 -27.02
C ASN A 39 -0.74 17.53 -26.34
N ASN A 40 -1.35 17.95 -25.24
CA ASN A 40 -0.90 19.08 -24.45
C ASN A 40 -0.56 18.65 -23.01
N LYS A 41 0.66 18.14 -22.83
CA LYS A 41 1.10 17.60 -21.54
C LYS A 41 1.60 18.71 -20.61
N THR A 42 0.89 18.87 -19.50
CA THR A 42 1.35 19.63 -18.34
C THR A 42 1.50 18.68 -17.16
N CYS A 43 2.66 18.70 -16.51
CA CYS A 43 2.92 17.87 -15.35
C CYS A 43 2.11 18.39 -14.16
N ARG A 44 1.24 17.55 -13.57
CA ARG A 44 0.43 17.94 -12.41
C ARG A 44 1.23 18.16 -11.13
N PHE A 45 2.50 17.75 -11.11
CA PHE A 45 3.33 17.80 -9.91
C PHE A 45 4.22 19.04 -9.88
N CYS A 46 4.92 19.36 -10.97
CA CYS A 46 5.78 20.54 -11.05
C CYS A 46 5.17 21.69 -11.86
N ASN A 47 3.96 21.51 -12.41
CA ASN A 47 3.23 22.47 -13.26
C ASN A 47 3.97 22.90 -14.53
N ARG A 48 5.02 22.17 -14.94
CA ARG A 48 5.78 22.44 -16.16
C ARG A 48 5.16 21.72 -17.36
N ASP A 49 5.13 22.40 -18.49
CA ASP A 49 4.68 21.85 -19.77
C ASP A 49 5.85 21.30 -20.61
N SER A 50 5.55 20.84 -21.82
CA SER A 50 6.53 20.28 -22.76
C SER A 50 7.62 21.26 -23.24
N THR A 51 7.47 22.56 -23.01
CA THR A 51 8.52 23.56 -23.32
C THR A 51 9.57 23.65 -22.20
N GLN A 52 9.21 23.24 -20.98
CA GLN A 52 10.03 23.35 -19.77
C GLN A 52 10.51 21.99 -19.23
N THR A 53 9.89 20.88 -19.65
CA THR A 53 10.24 19.52 -19.22
C THR A 53 9.96 18.47 -20.30
N THR A 54 10.37 17.23 -20.07
CA THR A 54 10.19 16.13 -21.02
C THR A 54 9.26 15.06 -20.46
N PHE A 55 8.51 14.41 -21.36
CA PHE A 55 7.58 13.32 -21.05
C PHE A 55 7.94 12.08 -21.88
N ARG A 56 9.23 11.72 -21.91
CA ARG A 56 9.75 10.61 -22.71
C ARG A 56 9.53 9.28 -22.02
N LYS A 57 9.53 9.26 -20.68
CA LYS A 57 9.30 8.06 -19.89
C LYS A 57 7.82 7.72 -19.86
N LYS A 58 7.56 6.42 -19.89
CA LYS A 58 6.21 5.89 -19.71
C LYS A 58 5.90 5.80 -18.22
N ALA A 59 5.44 6.90 -17.64
CA ALA A 59 5.09 6.97 -16.22
C ALA A 59 3.92 6.04 -15.89
N HIS A 60 4.11 5.13 -14.94
CA HIS A 60 3.05 4.29 -14.41
C HIS A 60 2.23 5.10 -13.42
N LEU A 61 0.90 5.13 -13.56
CA LEU A 61 0.05 5.81 -12.59
C LEU A 61 0.09 5.07 -11.24
N ILE A 62 -0.12 3.76 -11.29
CA ILE A 62 0.05 2.81 -10.18
C ILE A 62 1.39 2.06 -10.38
N PRO A 63 2.26 1.90 -9.36
CA PRO A 63 3.57 1.27 -9.53
C PRO A 63 3.51 -0.10 -10.19
N GLU A 64 4.47 -0.41 -11.06
CA GLU A 64 4.52 -1.68 -11.78
C GLU A 64 4.65 -2.90 -10.86
N LEU A 65 5.23 -2.73 -9.66
CA LEU A 65 5.35 -3.78 -8.64
C LEU A 65 4.00 -4.34 -8.15
N THR A 66 2.93 -3.58 -8.34
CA THR A 66 1.55 -4.00 -8.02
C THR A 66 0.93 -4.91 -9.09
N GLY A 67 1.70 -5.29 -10.12
CA GLY A 67 1.18 -6.01 -11.28
C GLY A 67 0.54 -5.07 -12.33
N ASN A 68 0.75 -3.77 -12.19
CA ASN A 68 0.23 -2.78 -13.14
C ASN A 68 0.89 -2.92 -14.52
N LYS A 69 0.09 -3.30 -15.52
CA LYS A 69 0.46 -3.23 -16.94
C LYS A 69 -0.48 -2.32 -17.75
N LEU A 70 -1.46 -1.72 -17.08
CA LEU A 70 -2.62 -1.08 -17.69
C LEU A 70 -2.62 0.44 -17.53
N PHE A 71 -2.38 0.96 -16.33
CA PHE A 71 -2.61 2.38 -16.01
C PHE A 71 -1.33 3.22 -16.08
N PHE A 72 -1.31 4.21 -16.98
CA PHE A 72 -0.20 5.13 -17.22
C PHE A 72 -0.66 6.58 -17.03
N SER A 73 0.29 7.47 -16.73
CA SER A 73 0.02 8.89 -16.49
C SER A 73 0.68 9.75 -17.58
N ASN A 74 -0.10 10.63 -18.20
CA ASN A 74 0.41 11.75 -18.99
C ASN A 74 0.66 13.00 -18.13
N PHE A 75 0.23 12.98 -16.87
CA PHE A 75 0.41 14.08 -15.92
C PHE A 75 1.76 14.09 -15.21
N GLU A 76 2.71 13.24 -15.61
CA GLU A 76 3.99 13.04 -14.92
C GLU A 76 5.16 13.18 -15.89
N CYS A 77 5.97 14.21 -15.71
CA CYS A 77 7.18 14.42 -16.49
C CYS A 77 8.36 13.57 -15.99
N ASP A 78 9.43 13.52 -16.77
CA ASP A 78 10.59 12.66 -16.52
C ASP A 78 11.32 12.98 -15.21
N SER A 79 11.31 14.25 -14.78
CA SER A 79 11.93 14.69 -13.52
C SER A 79 11.10 14.27 -12.30
N CYS A 80 9.79 14.51 -12.30
CA CYS A 80 8.89 14.04 -11.25
C CYS A 80 8.85 12.51 -11.19
N ASN A 81 8.84 11.83 -12.33
CA ASN A 81 8.95 10.37 -12.40
C ASN A 81 10.22 9.86 -11.73
N SER A 82 11.34 10.59 -11.84
CA SER A 82 12.59 10.23 -11.16
C SER A 82 12.50 10.39 -9.63
N ILE A 83 11.68 11.31 -9.12
CA ILE A 83 11.41 11.45 -7.69
C ILE A 83 10.57 10.25 -7.22
N PHE A 84 9.46 9.97 -7.89
CA PHE A 84 8.55 8.91 -7.51
C PHE A 84 9.16 7.51 -7.62
N SER A 85 10.09 7.30 -8.56
CA SER A 85 10.85 6.04 -8.66
C SER A 85 11.60 5.72 -7.36
N LYS A 86 12.12 6.73 -6.64
CA LYS A 86 12.80 6.53 -5.34
C LYS A 86 11.81 6.13 -4.25
N TYR A 87 10.59 6.68 -4.29
CA TYR A 87 9.54 6.30 -3.34
C TYR A 87 9.04 4.89 -3.58
N GLU A 88 8.97 4.46 -4.84
CA GLU A 88 8.64 3.09 -5.21
C GLU A 88 9.65 2.07 -4.67
N ASP A 89 10.93 2.42 -4.52
CA ASP A 89 11.92 1.56 -3.86
C ASP A 89 11.57 1.33 -2.38
N SER A 90 11.21 2.39 -1.65
CA SER A 90 10.71 2.28 -0.27
C SER A 90 9.43 1.44 -0.19
N PHE A 91 8.51 1.59 -1.16
CA PHE A 91 7.29 0.78 -1.23
C PHE A 91 7.56 -0.70 -1.52
N ALA A 92 8.50 -1.02 -2.42
CA ALA A 92 8.94 -2.38 -2.68
C ALA A 92 9.52 -3.03 -1.41
N ASN A 93 10.37 -2.29 -0.68
CA ASN A 93 10.96 -2.75 0.56
C ASN A 93 9.93 -2.92 1.69
N PHE A 94 8.91 -2.06 1.75
CA PHE A 94 7.80 -2.16 2.69
C PHE A 94 6.98 -3.45 2.52
N GLY A 95 6.81 -3.95 1.30
CA GLY A 95 6.10 -5.21 1.05
C GLY A 95 6.82 -6.45 1.61
N GLY A 96 8.16 -6.41 1.74
CA GLY A 96 8.95 -7.49 2.34
C GLY A 96 8.75 -8.85 1.66
N ILE A 97 8.73 -9.93 2.44
CA ILE A 97 8.53 -11.29 1.92
C ILE A 97 7.17 -11.46 1.23
N ILE A 98 6.15 -10.71 1.64
CA ILE A 98 4.79 -10.81 1.11
C ILE A 98 4.74 -10.47 -0.39
N ASN A 99 5.65 -9.62 -0.87
CA ASN A 99 5.80 -9.37 -2.32
C ASN A 99 6.19 -10.64 -3.10
N THR A 100 6.97 -11.54 -2.49
CA THR A 100 7.30 -12.85 -3.07
C THR A 100 6.10 -13.79 -2.98
N LEU A 101 5.49 -13.91 -1.80
CA LEU A 101 4.37 -14.82 -1.53
C LEU A 101 3.13 -14.48 -2.34
N SER A 102 2.93 -13.21 -2.68
CA SER A 102 1.82 -12.76 -3.54
C SER A 102 2.02 -13.11 -5.02
N MET A 103 3.21 -13.56 -5.44
CA MET A 103 3.50 -14.00 -6.81
C MET A 103 3.17 -12.96 -7.90
N ILE A 104 3.18 -11.68 -7.56
CA ILE A 104 2.89 -10.59 -8.49
C ILE A 104 4.10 -10.34 -9.38
N LYS A 105 3.87 -10.32 -10.70
CA LYS A 105 4.91 -10.02 -11.69
C LYS A 105 5.12 -8.51 -11.81
N GLY A 106 6.29 -8.04 -11.37
CA GLY A 106 6.76 -6.67 -11.57
C GLY A 106 7.49 -6.49 -12.91
N LYS A 107 8.47 -5.58 -12.91
CA LYS A 107 9.31 -5.27 -14.08
C LYS A 107 10.32 -6.38 -14.43
N ARG A 108 10.92 -6.99 -13.40
CA ARG A 108 11.98 -8.02 -13.53
C ARG A 108 11.50 -9.42 -13.14
N GLY A 109 10.20 -9.69 -13.29
CA GLY A 109 9.57 -10.92 -12.82
C GLY A 109 9.00 -10.80 -11.40
N ILE A 110 8.80 -11.94 -10.74
CA ILE A 110 8.33 -11.99 -9.35
C ILE A 110 9.53 -11.69 -8.43
N PRO A 111 9.39 -10.79 -7.44
CA PRO A 111 10.47 -10.49 -6.50
C PRO A 111 10.94 -11.74 -5.75
N LYS A 112 12.25 -11.85 -5.53
CA LYS A 112 12.85 -12.82 -4.62
C LYS A 112 13.09 -12.15 -3.27
N TYR A 113 12.72 -12.81 -2.18
CA TYR A 113 13.08 -12.38 -0.84
C TYR A 113 14.38 -13.03 -0.41
N LYS A 114 15.26 -12.24 0.22
CA LYS A 114 16.49 -12.71 0.84
C LYS A 114 16.55 -12.18 2.27
N GLY A 115 16.55 -13.09 3.23
CA GLY A 115 16.73 -12.79 4.64
C GLY A 115 18.15 -12.30 4.94
N ASN A 116 18.31 -11.69 6.11
CA ASN A 116 19.63 -11.25 6.56
C ASN A 116 20.59 -12.45 6.66
N LYS A 117 21.85 -12.22 6.29
CA LYS A 117 22.94 -13.22 6.34
C LYS A 117 22.76 -14.43 5.41
N GLY A 118 21.77 -14.44 4.52
CA GLY A 118 21.59 -15.50 3.50
C GLY A 118 21.09 -16.84 4.05
N SER A 119 20.69 -16.92 5.32
CA SER A 119 20.17 -18.14 5.95
C SER A 119 18.76 -18.50 5.48
N PHE A 120 18.05 -17.58 4.83
CA PHE A 120 16.71 -17.82 4.32
C PHE A 120 16.46 -17.03 3.02
N GLU A 121 15.92 -17.69 2.01
CA GLU A 121 15.46 -17.08 0.78
C GLU A 121 14.08 -17.63 0.39
N ALA A 122 13.22 -16.78 -0.18
CA ALA A 122 11.97 -17.22 -0.79
C ALA A 122 11.93 -16.75 -2.24
N PHE A 123 11.55 -17.62 -3.16
CA PHE A 123 11.47 -17.31 -4.58
C PHE A 123 10.39 -18.14 -5.26
N VAL A 124 10.05 -17.82 -6.51
CA VAL A 124 9.08 -18.61 -7.28
C VAL A 124 9.81 -19.44 -8.33
N GLN A 125 9.54 -20.73 -8.35
CA GLN A 125 10.03 -21.69 -9.34
C GLN A 125 8.90 -22.64 -9.70
N ASP A 126 8.74 -22.94 -11.00
CA ASP A 126 7.72 -23.87 -11.52
C ASP A 126 6.28 -23.56 -11.08
N GLY A 127 5.97 -22.27 -10.91
CA GLY A 127 4.63 -21.81 -10.51
C GLY A 127 4.32 -21.97 -9.02
N ALA A 128 5.30 -22.36 -8.20
CA ALA A 128 5.18 -22.49 -6.75
C ALA A 128 6.19 -21.60 -6.01
N VAL A 129 5.85 -21.20 -4.78
CA VAL A 129 6.80 -20.53 -3.89
C VAL A 129 7.72 -21.59 -3.28
N GLN A 130 9.02 -21.40 -3.45
CA GLN A 130 10.08 -22.20 -2.86
C GLN A 130 10.69 -21.45 -1.67
N LEU A 131 10.85 -22.15 -0.56
CA LEU A 131 11.48 -21.65 0.66
C LEU A 131 12.82 -22.38 0.84
N MET A 132 13.92 -21.65 0.73
CA MET A 132 15.25 -22.20 0.87
C MET A 132 15.87 -21.71 2.19
N LEU A 133 16.25 -22.66 3.03
CA LEU A 133 16.95 -22.43 4.28
C LEU A 133 18.40 -22.88 4.10
N THR A 134 19.35 -22.04 4.51
CA THR A 134 20.78 -22.33 4.37
C THR A 134 21.38 -22.56 5.75
N HIS A 135 22.12 -23.66 5.90
CA HIS A 135 22.88 -23.96 7.11
C HIS A 135 23.80 -22.80 7.52
N PRO A 136 23.82 -22.41 8.80
CA PRO A 136 24.98 -21.76 9.39
C PRO A 136 26.19 -22.71 9.22
N GLU A 137 27.34 -22.20 8.80
CA GLU A 137 28.54 -23.03 8.64
C GLU A 137 28.80 -23.89 9.90
N GLY A 138 28.97 -25.21 9.73
CA GLY A 138 29.26 -26.16 10.81
C GLY A 138 28.09 -26.99 11.36
N SER A 139 26.90 -26.95 10.75
CA SER A 139 25.66 -27.62 11.26
C SER A 139 25.30 -28.95 10.56
N SER A 140 26.30 -29.76 10.18
CA SER A 140 26.14 -31.01 9.41
C SER A 140 25.48 -32.19 10.14
N SER A 141 24.98 -32.00 11.37
CA SER A 141 24.44 -33.07 12.23
C SER A 141 22.97 -32.92 12.63
N LEU A 142 22.25 -31.89 12.17
CA LEU A 142 20.84 -31.71 12.52
C LEU A 142 19.94 -32.62 11.67
N SER A 143 18.97 -33.27 12.30
CA SER A 143 17.84 -33.87 11.58
C SER A 143 17.01 -32.78 10.87
N ARG A 144 16.15 -33.17 9.93
CA ARG A 144 15.30 -32.22 9.18
C ARG A 144 14.41 -31.38 10.12
N ASP A 145 13.87 -31.97 11.17
CA ASP A 145 13.02 -31.26 12.13
C ASP A 145 13.83 -30.32 13.02
N GLU A 146 15.00 -30.73 13.51
CA GLU A 146 15.90 -29.86 14.27
C GLU A 146 16.41 -28.69 13.41
N PHE A 147 16.67 -28.92 12.13
CA PHE A 147 17.06 -27.89 11.18
C PHE A 147 15.95 -26.84 11.00
N LEU A 148 14.70 -27.28 10.79
CA LEU A 148 13.55 -26.38 10.69
C LEU A 148 13.30 -25.60 12.00
N MET A 149 13.49 -26.24 13.16
CA MET A 149 13.34 -25.59 14.47
C MET A 149 14.45 -24.57 14.77
N SER A 150 15.65 -24.76 14.20
CA SER A 150 16.79 -23.86 14.39
C SER A 150 16.69 -22.53 13.64
N HIS A 151 15.76 -22.40 12.69
CA HIS A 151 15.58 -21.18 11.91
C HIS A 151 14.52 -20.26 12.54
N ASP A 152 14.91 -19.03 12.85
CA ASP A 152 13.99 -18.03 13.39
C ASP A 152 13.07 -17.41 12.34
N ALA A 153 13.45 -17.48 11.06
CA ALA A 153 12.74 -16.83 9.96
C ALA A 153 11.44 -17.53 9.57
N VAL A 154 11.41 -18.86 9.69
CA VAL A 154 10.27 -19.71 9.31
C VAL A 154 10.13 -20.84 10.32
N LYS A 155 8.93 -21.03 10.89
CA LYS A 155 8.62 -22.12 11.82
C LYS A 155 7.42 -22.91 11.34
N VAL A 156 7.54 -24.24 11.31
CA VAL A 156 6.47 -25.16 10.92
C VAL A 156 5.72 -25.59 12.18
N ASP A 157 4.43 -25.27 12.26
CA ASP A 157 3.49 -25.78 13.26
C ASP A 157 2.63 -26.88 12.63
N ARG A 158 3.10 -28.12 12.73
CA ARG A 158 2.39 -29.28 12.19
C ARG A 158 1.09 -29.59 12.94
N LYS A 159 0.97 -29.18 14.21
CA LYS A 159 -0.23 -29.46 15.01
C LYS A 159 -1.42 -28.64 14.52
N ASN A 160 -1.16 -27.40 14.12
CA ASN A 160 -2.19 -26.48 13.65
C ASN A 160 -2.19 -26.30 12.12
N ASN A 161 -1.36 -27.07 11.39
CA ASN A 161 -1.15 -26.94 9.95
C ASN A 161 -0.83 -25.49 9.54
N LYS A 162 0.20 -24.89 10.15
CA LYS A 162 0.61 -23.51 9.88
C LYS A 162 2.09 -23.36 9.64
N LEU A 163 2.42 -22.41 8.76
CA LEU A 163 3.77 -21.93 8.55
C LEU A 163 3.87 -20.49 9.07
N HIS A 164 4.71 -20.27 10.06
CA HIS A 164 4.95 -18.97 10.67
C HIS A 164 6.16 -18.30 10.05
N PHE A 165 6.01 -17.07 9.58
CA PHE A 165 7.09 -16.23 9.08
C PHE A 165 7.43 -15.15 10.10
N ASN A 166 8.72 -14.99 10.39
CA ASN A 166 9.27 -13.92 11.21
C ASN A 166 10.50 -13.34 10.51
N THR A 167 10.25 -12.45 9.54
CA THR A 167 11.30 -11.99 8.62
C THR A 167 11.52 -10.49 8.71
N GLU A 168 12.74 -10.02 8.44
CA GLU A 168 13.03 -8.59 8.41
C GLU A 168 12.88 -8.01 7.00
N LYS A 169 12.30 -6.82 6.91
CA LYS A 169 12.21 -6.08 5.67
C LYS A 169 13.53 -5.38 5.38
N THR A 170 13.86 -5.25 4.09
CA THR A 170 14.86 -4.27 3.64
C THR A 170 14.45 -2.88 4.14
N SER A 171 15.43 -2.06 4.50
CA SER A 171 15.14 -0.74 5.05
C SER A 171 14.35 0.14 4.07
N TYR A 172 13.39 0.90 4.58
CA TYR A 172 12.55 1.82 3.79
C TYR A 172 12.29 3.09 4.59
N ILE A 173 11.88 4.15 3.90
CA ILE A 173 11.40 5.39 4.52
C ILE A 173 9.87 5.34 4.56
N PRO A 174 9.22 5.37 5.73
CA PRO A 174 7.76 5.26 5.84
C PRO A 174 7.02 6.33 5.02
N GLN A 175 7.49 7.57 5.08
CA GLN A 175 6.85 8.67 4.36
C GLN A 175 6.90 8.49 2.83
N ASP A 176 7.99 7.93 2.31
CA ASP A 176 8.08 7.60 0.87
C ASP A 176 7.01 6.59 0.46
N VAL A 177 6.76 5.57 1.30
CA VAL A 177 5.69 4.58 1.06
C VAL A 177 4.34 5.29 0.94
N LEU A 178 4.04 6.22 1.86
CA LEU A 178 2.80 6.98 1.83
C LEU A 178 2.70 7.87 0.58
N LYS A 179 3.80 8.53 0.18
CA LYS A 179 3.85 9.37 -1.03
C LYS A 179 3.49 8.59 -2.29
N VAL A 180 3.81 7.29 -2.38
CA VAL A 180 3.37 6.44 -3.50
C VAL A 180 1.84 6.36 -3.58
N PHE A 181 1.16 6.10 -2.46
CA PHE A 181 -0.30 6.03 -2.42
C PHE A 181 -0.94 7.40 -2.70
N VAL A 182 -0.43 8.46 -2.05
CA VAL A 182 -0.95 9.81 -2.25
C VAL A 182 -0.77 10.27 -3.69
N LYS A 183 0.35 9.91 -4.34
CA LYS A 183 0.58 10.18 -5.76
C LYS A 183 -0.47 9.52 -6.66
N ILE A 184 -0.88 8.28 -6.37
CA ILE A 184 -1.95 7.60 -7.11
C ILE A 184 -3.27 8.38 -6.95
N GLY A 185 -3.67 8.65 -5.70
CA GLY A 185 -4.92 9.37 -5.40
C GLY A 185 -4.95 10.77 -6.00
N TYR A 186 -3.87 11.53 -5.86
CA TYR A 186 -3.72 12.86 -6.43
C TYR A 186 -3.81 12.87 -7.96
N SER A 187 -3.25 11.84 -8.62
CA SER A 187 -3.35 11.69 -10.08
C SER A 187 -4.77 11.37 -10.56
N MET A 188 -5.63 10.83 -9.68
CA MET A 188 -7.03 10.49 -9.97
C MET A 188 -8.01 11.64 -9.72
N LEU A 189 -7.59 12.74 -9.08
CA LEU A 189 -8.42 13.93 -8.88
C LEU A 189 -8.80 14.59 -10.22
N SER A 190 -9.93 15.29 -10.27
CA SER A 190 -10.26 16.16 -11.41
C SER A 190 -9.32 17.38 -11.47
N ASN A 191 -9.34 18.14 -12.57
CA ASN A 191 -8.51 19.35 -12.67
C ASN A 191 -8.91 20.40 -11.63
N GLU A 192 -10.20 20.49 -11.30
CA GLU A 192 -10.75 21.41 -10.32
C GLU A 192 -10.35 21.01 -8.90
N GLU A 193 -10.47 19.72 -8.56
CA GLU A 193 -10.15 19.22 -7.22
C GLU A 193 -8.65 19.30 -6.92
N VAL A 194 -7.78 19.12 -7.92
CA VAL A 194 -6.32 19.25 -7.77
C VAL A 194 -5.91 20.61 -7.19
N LEU A 195 -6.67 21.68 -7.49
CA LEU A 195 -6.38 23.02 -6.99
C LEU A 195 -6.39 23.07 -5.47
N LYS A 196 -7.26 22.28 -4.81
CA LYS A 196 -7.38 22.16 -3.35
C LYS A 196 -6.14 21.56 -2.66
N TYR A 197 -5.31 20.87 -3.43
CA TYR A 197 -4.23 20.02 -2.95
C TYR A 197 -2.83 20.54 -3.33
N ASP A 198 -2.63 21.86 -3.43
CA ASP A 198 -1.31 22.47 -3.72
C ASP A 198 -0.22 22.08 -2.71
N LEU A 199 -0.56 22.01 -1.42
CA LEU A 199 0.38 21.55 -0.38
C LEU A 199 0.71 20.06 -0.54
N THR A 200 -0.27 19.22 -0.89
CA THR A 200 -0.01 17.81 -1.23
C THR A 200 0.88 17.68 -2.45
N ARG A 201 0.68 18.50 -3.48
CA ARG A 201 1.56 18.56 -4.66
C ARG A 201 3.00 18.84 -4.25
N LYS A 202 3.22 19.94 -3.51
CA LYS A 202 4.54 20.36 -3.03
C LYS A 202 5.18 19.29 -2.15
N TRP A 203 4.41 18.68 -1.26
CA TRP A 203 4.87 17.58 -0.41
C TRP A 203 5.38 16.38 -1.21
N LEU A 204 4.63 15.98 -2.24
CA LEU A 204 4.99 14.87 -3.13
C LEU A 204 6.30 15.10 -3.87
N ILE A 205 6.69 16.36 -4.13
CA ILE A 205 7.96 16.69 -4.81
C ILE A 205 9.02 17.27 -3.88
N ASN A 206 8.84 17.14 -2.56
CA ASN A 206 9.73 17.66 -1.51
C ASN A 206 9.94 19.19 -1.54
N GLU A 207 8.93 19.95 -1.98
CA GLU A 207 8.88 21.42 -1.88
C GLU A 207 8.10 21.91 -0.64
N PHE A 208 7.52 20.98 0.13
CA PHE A 208 6.85 21.25 1.39
C PHE A 208 7.08 20.06 2.34
N ASP A 209 7.19 20.34 3.62
CA ASP A 209 7.43 19.37 4.66
C ASP A 209 6.47 19.59 5.84
N THR A 210 6.11 18.49 6.50
CA THR A 210 5.43 18.56 7.80
C THR A 210 6.43 18.80 8.92
N GLU A 211 5.99 19.52 9.95
CA GLU A 211 6.76 19.73 11.18
C GLU A 211 7.16 18.39 11.82
N PRO A 212 8.41 18.23 12.29
CA PRO A 212 8.91 16.97 12.84
C PRO A 212 8.13 16.45 14.05
N ASP A 213 7.69 17.36 14.93
CA ASP A 213 7.13 17.02 16.24
C ASP A 213 5.59 16.89 16.25
N SER A 214 4.93 17.07 15.11
CA SER A 214 3.47 16.98 14.98
C SER A 214 3.09 16.32 13.66
N PRO A 215 3.10 14.98 13.59
CA PRO A 215 2.72 14.27 12.37
C PRO A 215 1.26 14.55 12.04
N HIS A 216 1.01 14.99 10.80
CA HIS A 216 -0.34 15.30 10.34
C HIS A 216 -1.24 14.04 10.46
N PRO A 217 -2.50 14.17 10.96
CA PRO A 217 -3.34 13.04 11.33
C PRO A 217 -3.72 12.10 10.18
N LEU A 218 -3.44 12.50 8.93
CA LEU A 218 -3.69 11.72 7.72
C LEU A 218 -2.45 10.97 7.20
N LEU A 219 -1.31 11.00 7.91
CA LEU A 219 -0.09 10.30 7.51
C LEU A 219 -0.05 8.84 7.99
N PHE A 220 -1.15 8.13 7.80
CA PHE A 220 -1.28 6.71 8.12
C PHE A 220 -1.89 5.94 6.96
N LEU A 221 -1.74 4.63 7.02
CA LEU A 221 -2.26 3.68 6.04
C LEU A 221 -3.11 2.66 6.77
N VAL A 222 -4.34 2.46 6.31
CA VAL A 222 -5.12 1.27 6.69
C VAL A 222 -4.82 0.17 5.68
N ARG A 223 -4.56 -1.04 6.16
CA ARG A 223 -4.25 -2.17 5.29
C ARG A 223 -4.94 -3.45 5.71
N ARG A 224 -5.12 -4.34 4.74
CA ARG A 224 -5.36 -5.76 4.94
C ARG A 224 -4.46 -6.55 4.00
N VAL A 225 -3.89 -7.62 4.54
CA VAL A 225 -3.09 -8.58 3.77
C VAL A 225 -3.76 -9.94 3.88
N GLY A 226 -3.94 -10.61 2.75
CA GLY A 226 -4.64 -11.89 2.66
C GLY A 226 -6.16 -11.75 2.52
N GLY A 227 -6.88 -12.81 2.86
CA GLY A 227 -8.32 -12.95 2.60
C GLY A 227 -8.60 -13.80 1.36
N SER A 228 -9.86 -13.90 0.97
CA SER A 228 -10.31 -14.74 -0.15
C SER A 228 -10.10 -14.11 -1.53
N LYS A 229 -9.77 -12.82 -1.60
CA LYS A 229 -9.64 -12.07 -2.86
C LYS A 229 -8.17 -11.97 -3.27
N TYR A 230 -7.90 -12.25 -4.55
CA TYR A 230 -6.59 -12.07 -5.18
C TYR A 230 -6.72 -11.28 -6.48
N PHE A 231 -5.93 -10.21 -6.64
CA PHE A 231 -6.01 -9.30 -7.79
C PHE A 231 -4.72 -9.32 -8.63
N LYS A 232 -4.76 -9.97 -9.79
CA LYS A 232 -3.59 -10.03 -10.70
C LYS A 232 -3.15 -8.66 -11.23
N HIS A 233 -4.09 -7.73 -11.37
CA HIS A 233 -3.86 -6.35 -11.75
C HIS A 233 -4.44 -5.44 -10.68
N PRO A 234 -3.84 -4.27 -10.43
CA PRO A 234 -4.34 -3.39 -9.39
C PRO A 234 -5.71 -2.82 -9.76
N LEU A 235 -6.53 -2.59 -8.74
CA LEU A 235 -7.76 -1.82 -8.82
C LEU A 235 -7.65 -0.64 -7.88
N ALA A 236 -7.96 0.57 -8.35
CA ALA A 236 -7.95 1.77 -7.52
C ALA A 236 -9.29 2.50 -7.59
N PHE A 237 -9.78 2.97 -6.45
CA PHE A 237 -10.99 3.78 -6.34
C PHE A 237 -10.66 5.05 -5.57
N LEU A 238 -10.98 6.20 -6.16
CA LEU A 238 -10.96 7.48 -5.46
C LEU A 238 -12.40 7.80 -5.07
N ALA A 239 -12.61 8.03 -3.78
CA ALA A 239 -13.90 8.40 -3.24
C ALA A 239 -13.85 9.80 -2.64
N LYS A 240 -14.93 10.55 -2.80
CA LYS A 240 -15.13 11.89 -2.24
C LYS A 240 -16.23 11.87 -1.19
N ARG A 241 -16.04 12.60 -0.09
CA ARG A 241 -17.01 12.72 0.97
C ARG A 241 -18.29 13.38 0.43
N ARG A 242 -19.45 12.80 0.74
CA ARG A 242 -20.77 13.30 0.28
C ARG A 242 -21.14 14.64 0.90
N TYR A 243 -21.02 14.74 2.23
CA TYR A 243 -21.47 15.91 2.99
C TYR A 243 -20.46 16.32 4.06
N LYS A 244 -20.26 17.63 4.20
CA LYS A 244 -19.55 18.20 5.35
C LYS A 244 -20.47 18.20 6.56
N ARG A 245 -20.04 17.55 7.64
CA ARG A 245 -20.78 17.43 8.90
C ARG A 245 -19.84 17.64 10.08
N GLU A 246 -20.14 18.60 10.94
CA GLU A 246 -19.30 18.91 12.11
C GLU A 246 -19.34 17.81 13.16
N ASN A 247 -20.48 17.12 13.32
CA ASN A 247 -20.60 15.96 14.20
C ASN A 247 -20.01 14.66 13.61
N TYR A 248 -19.47 14.73 12.39
CA TYR A 248 -18.78 13.63 11.72
C TYR A 248 -17.62 14.16 10.88
N PRO A 249 -16.56 14.69 11.55
CA PRO A 249 -15.44 15.30 10.85
C PRO A 249 -14.62 14.22 10.15
N CYS A 250 -14.68 14.14 8.81
CA CYS A 250 -13.88 13.20 8.02
C CYS A 250 -13.24 13.87 6.78
N PRO A 251 -12.12 13.32 6.27
CA PRO A 251 -11.38 13.90 5.13
C PRO A 251 -12.18 13.94 3.83
N GLU A 252 -11.82 14.81 2.89
CA GLU A 252 -12.62 15.00 1.68
C GLU A 252 -12.41 13.86 0.70
N HIS A 253 -11.18 13.35 0.56
CA HIS A 253 -10.87 12.30 -0.39
C HIS A 253 -10.15 11.12 0.25
N THR A 254 -10.53 9.91 -0.16
CA THR A 254 -9.86 8.66 0.20
C THR A 254 -9.55 7.84 -1.04
N LEU A 255 -8.36 7.23 -1.06
CA LEU A 255 -7.96 6.26 -2.07
C LEU A 255 -8.06 4.86 -1.47
N ILE A 256 -8.72 3.95 -2.19
CA ILE A 256 -8.71 2.52 -1.94
C ILE A 256 -7.94 1.84 -3.06
N LEU A 257 -6.97 0.99 -2.73
CA LEU A 257 -6.15 0.25 -3.69
C LEU A 257 -6.13 -1.24 -3.34
N PHE A 258 -6.43 -2.08 -4.33
CA PHE A 258 -6.32 -3.53 -4.25
C PHE A 258 -5.28 -4.04 -5.24
N TYR A 259 -4.39 -4.94 -4.84
CA TYR A 259 -3.52 -5.68 -5.75
C TYR A 259 -2.95 -6.93 -5.06
N GLY A 260 -2.80 -8.03 -5.78
CA GLY A 260 -2.47 -9.34 -5.21
C GLY A 260 -3.35 -9.66 -4.02
N VAL A 261 -2.73 -9.87 -2.86
CA VAL A 261 -3.38 -10.11 -1.56
C VAL A 261 -3.52 -8.86 -0.70
N PHE A 262 -3.16 -7.69 -1.23
CA PHE A 262 -3.17 -6.43 -0.50
C PHE A 262 -4.43 -5.62 -0.78
N ALA A 263 -5.01 -5.09 0.30
CA ALA A 263 -5.96 -3.99 0.27
C ALA A 263 -5.41 -2.83 1.10
N TYR A 264 -5.48 -1.62 0.58
CA TYR A 264 -4.98 -0.41 1.20
C TYR A 264 -6.02 0.69 1.12
N GLN A 265 -6.11 1.49 2.18
CA GLN A 265 -6.89 2.71 2.20
C GLN A 265 -6.07 3.84 2.85
N ILE A 266 -6.01 4.99 2.17
CA ILE A 266 -5.43 6.23 2.69
C ILE A 266 -6.41 7.38 2.51
N PHE A 267 -6.18 8.47 3.26
CA PHE A 267 -6.87 9.73 3.06
C PHE A 267 -5.88 10.75 2.50
N LEU A 268 -6.28 11.54 1.50
CA LEU A 268 -5.37 12.50 0.87
C LEU A 268 -5.11 13.66 1.85
N PRO A 269 -3.85 13.94 2.21
CA PRO A 269 -3.52 14.97 3.19
C PRO A 269 -3.59 16.38 2.59
N PHE A 270 -3.38 17.39 3.45
CA PHE A 270 -3.08 18.79 3.09
C PHE A 270 -4.03 19.47 2.09
N ASN A 271 -5.31 19.12 2.14
CA ASN A 271 -6.35 19.89 1.48
C ASN A 271 -6.53 21.22 2.22
N TYR A 272 -6.40 22.36 1.53
CA TYR A 272 -6.52 23.66 2.20
C TYR A 272 -7.95 23.98 2.68
N ASP A 273 -8.98 23.37 2.08
CA ASP A 273 -10.38 23.50 2.51
C ASP A 273 -10.66 22.69 3.77
N GLU A 274 -9.70 21.88 4.22
CA GLU A 274 -9.84 20.98 5.38
C GLU A 274 -9.16 21.47 6.65
N LYS A 275 -8.77 22.76 6.70
CA LYS A 275 -8.26 23.38 7.94
C LYS A 275 -9.21 23.20 9.13
N TRP A 276 -10.52 23.14 8.89
CA TRP A 276 -11.53 22.88 9.92
C TRP A 276 -11.35 21.52 10.61
N LEU A 277 -10.81 20.49 9.93
CA LEU A 277 -10.54 19.18 10.55
C LEU A 277 -9.49 19.24 11.65
N LEU A 278 -8.53 20.18 11.55
CA LEU A 278 -7.45 20.34 12.52
C LEU A 278 -7.94 20.88 13.87
N GLY A 279 -9.17 21.41 13.94
CA GLY A 279 -9.79 21.90 15.18
C GLY A 279 -10.51 20.84 16.00
N PHE A 280 -10.61 19.60 15.51
CA PHE A 280 -11.29 18.51 16.22
C PHE A 280 -10.30 17.64 16.97
N GLU A 281 -10.64 17.26 18.22
CA GLU A 281 -9.87 16.27 18.98
C GLU A 281 -9.86 14.89 18.32
N GLU A 282 -10.96 14.56 17.61
CA GLU A 282 -11.14 13.30 16.90
C GLU A 282 -11.64 13.53 15.47
N ILE A 283 -11.00 12.86 14.51
CA ILE A 283 -11.41 12.80 13.11
C ILE A 283 -11.89 11.38 12.81
N GLN A 284 -13.06 11.27 12.19
CA GLN A 284 -13.66 10.03 11.73
C GLN A 284 -12.97 9.55 10.46
N MET A 285 -12.63 8.27 10.41
CA MET A 285 -11.97 7.63 9.25
C MET A 285 -12.85 6.50 8.73
N PRO A 286 -13.78 6.76 7.80
CA PRO A 286 -14.68 5.72 7.29
C PRO A 286 -13.89 4.71 6.46
N ILE A 287 -13.76 3.49 6.98
CA ILE A 287 -12.96 2.42 6.36
C ILE A 287 -13.88 1.49 5.59
N MET A 288 -13.43 1.07 4.39
CA MET A 288 -14.13 0.09 3.59
C MET A 288 -14.07 -1.29 4.27
N ASN A 289 -15.20 -2.00 4.32
CA ASN A 289 -15.35 -3.27 5.05
C ASN A 289 -14.35 -4.34 4.59
N ASP A 290 -13.96 -4.33 3.32
CA ASP A 290 -12.92 -5.21 2.79
C ASP A 290 -11.56 -5.07 3.50
N LEU A 291 -11.27 -3.94 4.15
CA LEU A 291 -10.06 -3.76 4.97
C LEU A 291 -10.21 -4.22 6.42
N ALA A 292 -11.42 -4.50 6.88
CA ALA A 292 -11.67 -4.98 8.23
C ALA A 292 -11.43 -6.50 8.33
N LYS A 293 -10.84 -6.92 9.45
CA LYS A 293 -10.72 -8.33 9.86
C LYS A 293 -11.83 -8.63 10.84
N VAL A 294 -12.70 -9.56 10.49
CA VAL A 294 -13.77 -10.05 11.35
C VAL A 294 -13.35 -11.40 11.94
N ALA A 295 -13.37 -11.51 13.26
CA ALA A 295 -13.19 -12.75 13.99
C ALA A 295 -14.50 -13.06 14.72
N VAL A 296 -14.99 -14.28 14.59
CA VAL A 296 -16.18 -14.77 15.28
C VAL A 296 -15.73 -15.82 16.29
N ASP A 297 -15.96 -15.55 17.57
CA ASP A 297 -15.88 -16.55 18.62
C ASP A 297 -17.30 -16.97 19.03
N ALA A 298 -17.41 -17.98 19.92
CA ALA A 298 -18.67 -18.65 20.24
C ALA A 298 -19.82 -17.71 20.62
N ASN A 299 -19.57 -16.46 21.05
CA ASN A 299 -20.61 -15.47 21.32
C ASN A 299 -20.26 -14.01 20.92
N ASN A 300 -19.05 -13.72 20.41
CA ASN A 300 -18.62 -12.37 20.07
C ASN A 300 -18.13 -12.26 18.62
N ILE A 301 -18.53 -11.15 17.98
CA ILE A 301 -17.95 -10.71 16.72
C ILE A 301 -16.95 -9.60 17.06
N THR A 302 -15.66 -9.88 16.88
CA THR A 302 -14.61 -8.88 16.99
C THR A 302 -14.26 -8.39 15.60
N VAL A 303 -14.22 -7.08 15.41
CA VAL A 303 -13.78 -6.48 14.16
C VAL A 303 -12.56 -5.60 14.43
N SER A 304 -11.51 -5.79 13.65
CA SER A 304 -10.25 -5.08 13.78
C SER A 304 -9.74 -4.59 12.43
N VAL A 305 -8.84 -3.62 12.46
CA VAL A 305 -8.25 -2.97 11.30
C VAL A 305 -6.77 -2.79 11.57
N ASP A 306 -5.93 -3.04 10.57
CA ASP A 306 -4.49 -2.85 10.70
C ASP A 306 -4.11 -1.46 10.17
N THR A 307 -3.55 -0.63 11.05
CA THR A 307 -3.13 0.73 10.74
C THR A 307 -1.63 0.85 10.87
N VAL A 308 -0.98 1.47 9.89
CA VAL A 308 0.47 1.70 9.87
C VAL A 308 0.74 3.20 9.85
N ASP A 309 1.47 3.69 10.85
CA ASP A 309 2.00 5.06 10.85
C ASP A 309 3.15 5.17 9.83
N LEU A 310 2.96 6.06 8.87
CA LEU A 310 3.89 6.35 7.77
C LEU A 310 4.38 7.81 7.81
N SER A 311 4.25 8.50 8.93
CA SER A 311 4.64 9.91 9.06
C SER A 311 6.17 10.13 9.06
N SER A 312 6.93 9.17 9.59
CA SER A 312 8.39 9.29 9.76
C SER A 312 9.16 9.36 8.44
N LYS A 313 10.13 10.27 8.39
CA LYS A 313 11.10 10.46 7.30
C LYS A 313 12.37 9.63 7.50
N GLU A 314 12.52 8.97 8.64
CA GLU A 314 13.70 8.19 8.95
C GLU A 314 13.64 6.80 8.35
N ARG A 315 14.81 6.32 7.92
CA ARG A 315 14.96 4.97 7.40
C ARG A 315 14.79 3.98 8.54
N LYS A 316 13.85 3.05 8.41
CA LYS A 316 13.62 1.97 9.39
C LYS A 316 13.65 0.59 8.74
N LYS A 317 13.93 -0.43 9.55
CA LYS A 317 13.68 -1.84 9.20
C LYS A 317 12.35 -2.27 9.81
N GLY A 318 11.47 -2.81 8.98
CA GLY A 318 10.23 -3.41 9.45
C GLY A 318 10.41 -4.91 9.71
N LYS A 319 9.45 -5.51 10.41
CA LYS A 319 9.33 -6.96 10.56
C LYS A 319 8.03 -7.43 9.95
N ASP A 320 8.07 -8.62 9.39
CA ASP A 320 6.91 -9.40 8.97
C ASP A 320 6.72 -10.52 9.99
N ASN A 321 5.59 -10.51 10.69
CA ASN A 321 5.20 -11.58 11.61
C ASN A 321 3.77 -12.01 11.27
N PHE A 322 3.64 -13.14 10.59
CA PHE A 322 2.35 -13.69 10.17
C PHE A 322 2.45 -15.21 9.98
N SER A 323 1.30 -15.87 9.85
CA SER A 323 1.22 -17.29 9.53
C SER A 323 0.35 -17.51 8.29
N VAL A 324 0.67 -18.54 7.52
CA VAL A 324 -0.17 -19.07 6.45
C VAL A 324 -0.54 -20.52 6.75
N ASP A 325 -1.65 -20.98 6.23
CA ASP A 325 -2.07 -22.37 6.37
C ASP A 325 -1.18 -23.27 5.49
N LEU A 326 -0.77 -24.42 6.04
CA LEU A 326 -0.09 -25.49 5.33
C LEU A 326 -1.11 -26.51 4.85
N LYS A 327 -1.01 -26.90 3.58
CA LYS A 327 -1.70 -28.07 3.02
C LYS A 327 -0.82 -29.31 3.18
N GLU A 328 -1.44 -30.49 3.17
CA GLU A 328 -0.73 -31.77 3.34
C GLU A 328 0.39 -31.99 2.30
N ASP A 329 0.25 -31.42 1.10
CA ASP A 329 1.22 -31.52 0.00
C ASP A 329 2.32 -30.44 0.01
N ASP A 330 2.33 -29.52 0.98
CA ASP A 330 3.25 -28.35 0.99
C ASP A 330 4.65 -28.65 1.61
N LEU A 331 4.91 -29.87 2.11
CA LEU A 331 6.09 -30.23 2.94
C LEU A 331 7.03 -31.32 2.38
#